data_AF-A0A2E2NAY6-F1
#
_entry.id   AF-A0A2E2NAY6-F1
#
_cell.length_a   1.000
_cell.length_b   1.000
_cell.length_c   1.000
_cell.angle_alpha   90.00
_cell.angle_beta   90.00
_cell.angle_gamma   90.00
#
_symmetry.space_group_name_H-M   'P 1'
#
loop_
_entity.id
_entity.type
_entity.pdbx_description
1 polymer ?
#
loop_
_entity_poly.entity_id
_entity_poly.type
_entity_poly.pdbx_seq_one_letter_code
_entity_poly.pdbx_strand_id
1 'polypeptide(L)' 'MPYVNVRITPAATRDQREQIVREITETLTRVLTKRPEQTHVVIDEIAEDHWGYAGELTDTFRSRASGERSGG' A
#
# COMPACT_ATOMS: atom_id res chain seq x y z
N MET A 1 -16.81 -9.34 -10.97
CA MET A 1 -16.68 -8.94 -9.57
C MET A 1 -15.20 -8.79 -9.26
N PRO A 2 -14.62 -7.60 -9.51
CA PRO A 2 -13.21 -7.36 -9.26
C PRO A 2 -12.87 -7.40 -7.77
N TYR A 3 -11.70 -7.94 -7.44
CA TYR A 3 -11.11 -7.90 -6.12
C TYR A 3 -9.71 -7.31 -6.23
N VAL A 4 -9.39 -6.36 -5.35
CA VAL A 4 -8.07 -5.74 -5.24
C VAL A 4 -7.62 -5.79 -3.79
N ASN A 5 -6.43 -6.35 -3.55
CA ASN A 5 -5.77 -6.30 -2.26
C ASN A 5 -4.58 -5.35 -2.35
N VAL A 6 -4.65 -4.26 -1.60
CA VAL A 6 -3.58 -3.29 -1.47
C VAL A 6 -2.84 -3.60 -0.18
N ARG A 7 -1.56 -3.95 -0.27
CA ARG A 7 -0.71 -4.19 0.90
C ARG A 7 0.33 -3.08 0.98
N ILE A 8 0.36 -2.39 2.12
CA ILE A 8 1.24 -1.24 2.37
C ILE A 8 1.88 -1.35 3.75
N THR A 9 2.97 -0.60 3.97
CA THR A 9 3.49 -0.35 5.32
C THR A 9 2.65 0.71 6.04
N PRO A 10 2.65 0.79 7.38
CA PRO A 10 1.73 1.62 8.14
C PRO A 10 2.17 3.08 8.08
N ALA A 11 1.67 3.79 7.07
CA ALA A 11 1.96 5.21 6.85
C ALA A 11 0.75 6.00 6.35
N ALA A 12 -0.35 5.33 6.01
CA ALA A 12 -1.51 5.97 5.41
C ALA A 12 -2.51 6.47 6.48
N THR A 13 -2.95 7.72 6.35
CA THR A 13 -4.07 8.24 7.13
C THR A 13 -5.39 7.59 6.70
N ARG A 14 -6.46 7.81 7.47
CA ARG A 14 -7.81 7.37 7.07
C ARG A 14 -8.21 7.97 5.72
N ASP A 15 -8.02 9.27 5.52
CA ASP A 15 -8.40 9.98 4.30
C ASP A 15 -7.63 9.45 3.07
N GLN A 16 -6.34 9.14 3.24
CA GLN A 16 -5.54 8.53 2.17
C GLN A 16 -6.04 7.14 1.80
N ARG A 17 -6.44 6.32 2.78
CA ARG A 17 -7.05 5.00 2.52
C ARG A 17 -8.38 5.12 1.78
N GLU A 18 -9.22 6.06 2.18
CA GLU A 18 -10.49 6.35 1.49
C GLU A 18 -10.25 6.80 0.04
N GLN A 19 -9.26 7.67 -0.18
CA GLN A 19 -8.86 8.09 -1.52
C GLN A 19 -8.38 6.91 -2.38
N ILE A 20 -7.54 6.03 -1.84
CA ILE A 20 -7.05 4.83 -2.54
C ILE A 20 -8.21 3.93 -2.97
N VAL A 21 -9.15 3.64 -2.07
CA VAL A 21 -10.34 2.81 -2.37
C VAL A 21 -11.17 3.42 -3.50
N ARG A 22 -11.41 4.74 -3.44
CA ARG A 22 -12.18 5.47 -4.44
C ARG A 22 -11.50 5.39 -5.82
N GLU A 23 -10.22 5.73 -5.90
CA GLU A 23 -9.51 5.82 -7.18
C GLU A 23 -9.28 4.45 -7.85
N ILE A 24 -9.07 3.39 -7.06
CA ILE A 24 -9.02 2.01 -7.57
C ILE A 24 -10.38 1.61 -8.16
N THR A 25 -11.47 1.90 -7.43
CA THR A 25 -12.83 1.58 -7.87
C THR A 25 -13.21 2.33 -9.16
N GLU A 26 -12.89 3.63 -9.23
CA GLU A 26 -13.08 4.47 -10.42
C GLU A 26 -12.27 3.93 -11.61
N THR A 27 -11.03 3.50 -11.38
CA THR A 27 -10.16 2.95 -12.43
C THR A 27 -10.75 1.67 -13.02
N LEU A 28 -11.19 0.74 -12.17
CA LEU A 28 -11.80 -0.51 -12.63
C LEU A 28 -13.14 -0.29 -13.34
N THR A 29 -13.94 0.66 -12.86
CA THR A 29 -15.18 1.08 -13.52
C THR A 29 -14.91 1.61 -14.91
N ARG A 30 -13.94 2.53 -15.05
CA ARG A 30 -13.60 3.18 -16.32
C ARG A 30 -12.94 2.24 -17.32
N VAL A 31 -11.98 1.42 -16.90
CA VAL A 31 -11.17 0.59 -17.79
C VAL A 31 -11.87 -0.73 -18.16
N LEU A 32 -12.57 -1.35 -17.20
CA LEU A 32 -13.18 -2.67 -17.39
C LEU A 32 -14.70 -2.60 -17.61
N THR A 33 -15.28 -1.39 -17.63
CA THR A 33 -16.73 -1.14 -17.78
C THR A 33 -17.54 -1.94 -16.76
N LYS A 34 -17.05 -2.05 -15.52
CA LYS A 34 -17.73 -2.74 -14.42
C LYS A 34 -18.50 -1.76 -13.57
N ARG A 35 -19.55 -2.24 -12.90
CA ARG A 35 -20.26 -1.41 -11.93
C ARG A 35 -19.46 -1.31 -10.63
N PRO A 36 -19.42 -0.15 -9.96
CA PRO A 36 -18.62 0.05 -8.76
C PRO A 36 -19.09 -0.84 -7.60
N GLU A 37 -20.38 -1.16 -7.49
CA GLU A 37 -20.92 -2.01 -6.42
C GLU A 37 -20.44 -3.46 -6.48
N GLN A 38 -19.79 -3.87 -7.56
CA GLN A 38 -19.23 -5.21 -7.72
C GLN A 38 -17.73 -5.27 -7.45
N THR A 39 -17.11 -4.15 -7.09
CA THR A 39 -15.68 -4.03 -6.82
C THR A 39 -15.42 -4.05 -5.32
N HIS A 40 -14.49 -4.92 -4.91
CA HIS A 40 -14.06 -5.03 -3.52
C HIS A 40 -12.59 -4.63 -3.44
N VAL A 41 -12.28 -3.70 -2.53
CA VAL A 41 -10.91 -3.25 -2.24
C VAL A 41 -10.64 -3.50 -0.77
N VAL A 42 -9.56 -4.22 -0.47
CA VAL A 42 -9.08 -4.48 0.89
C VAL A 42 -7.70 -3.88 1.03
N ILE A 43 -7.50 -3.08 2.09
CA ILE A 43 -6.20 -2.50 2.43
C ILE A 43 -5.66 -3.22 3.66
N ASP A 44 -4.51 -3.86 3.50
CA ASP A 44 -3.74 -4.46 4.60
C ASP A 44 -2.53 -3.58 4.91
N GLU A 45 -2.46 -3.09 6.14
CA GLU A 45 -1.27 -2.44 6.68
C GLU A 45 -0.41 -3.47 7.41
N ILE A 46 0.80 -3.69 6.89
CA ILE A 46 1.73 -4.67 7.40
C ILE A 46 2.90 -3.93 8.03
N ALA A 47 3.18 -4.23 9.31
CA ALA A 47 4.29 -3.62 10.04
C ALA A 47 5.64 -3.78 9.31
N GLU A 48 6.55 -2.82 9.49
CA GLU A 48 7.81 -2.77 8.74
C GLU A 48 8.75 -3.94 9.08
N ASP A 49 8.67 -4.46 10.29
CA ASP A 49 9.33 -5.67 10.78
C ASP A 49 8.70 -6.98 10.27
N HIS A 50 7.59 -6.88 9.53
CA HIS A 50 6.95 -7.99 8.83
C HIS A 50 7.01 -7.82 7.30
N TRP A 51 7.66 -6.77 6.79
CA TRP A 51 7.81 -6.50 5.37
C TRP A 51 9.26 -6.69 4.91
N GLY A 52 9.51 -7.71 4.08
CA GLY A 52 10.84 -8.02 3.54
C GLY A 52 11.17 -7.23 2.27
N TYR A 53 12.39 -6.70 2.19
CA TYR A 53 12.95 -6.04 1.01
C TYR A 53 14.46 -6.32 0.92
N ALA A 54 14.95 -6.73 -0.26
CA ALA A 54 16.37 -7.03 -0.50
C ALA A 54 17.00 -8.06 0.48
N GLY A 55 16.20 -8.96 1.04
CA GLY A 55 16.67 -9.97 2.00
C GLY A 55 16.69 -9.51 3.47
N GLU A 56 16.25 -8.29 3.76
CA GLU A 56 16.18 -7.71 5.11
C GLU A 56 14.74 -7.26 5.41
N LEU A 57 14.42 -7.08 6.70
CA LEU A 57 13.18 -6.42 7.10
C LEU A 57 13.27 -4.91 6.84
N THR A 58 12.13 -4.29 6.56
CA THR A 58 12.09 -2.89 6.10
C THR A 58 12.57 -1.93 7.18
N ASP A 59 12.29 -2.22 8.45
CA ASP A 59 12.80 -1.48 9.59
C ASP A 59 14.35 -1.50 9.66
N THR A 60 14.94 -2.68 9.46
CA THR A 60 16.39 -2.91 9.42
C THR A 60 17.02 -2.15 8.26
N PHE A 61 16.43 -2.28 7.06
CA PHE A 61 16.87 -1.60 5.86
C PHE A 61 16.85 -0.07 6.01
N ARG A 62 15.77 0.49 6.57
CA ARG A 62 15.62 1.94 6.78
C ARG A 62 16.55 2.49 7.84
N SER A 63 16.79 1.75 8.92
CA SER A 63 17.76 2.12 9.96
C SER A 63 19.16 2.31 9.36
N ARG A 64 19.61 1.34 8.54
CA ARG A 64 20.92 1.40 7.86
C ARG A 64 21.02 2.60 6.91
N ALA A 65 20.02 2.79 6.05
CA ALA A 65 19.99 3.90 5.10
C ALA A 65 19.97 5.29 5.80
N SER A 66 19.43 5.37 7.02
CA SER A 66 19.40 6.60 7.81
C SER A 66 20.78 6.90 8.42
N GLY A 67 21.48 5.88 8.91
CA GLY A 67 22.84 6.01 9.44
C GLY A 67 23.87 6.38 8.37
N GLU A 68 23.71 5.87 7.14
CA GLU A 68 24.59 6.19 6.01
C GLU A 68 24.45 7.65 5.53
N ARG A 69 23.27 8.27 5.68
CA ARG A 69 23.03 9.68 5.29
C ARG A 69 23.62 10.70 6.27
N SER A 70 23.99 10.31 7.49
CA SER A 70 24.54 11.21 8.50
C SER A 70 26.07 11.23 8.56
N GLY A 71 26.75 10.40 7.77
CA GLY A 71 28.20 10.24 7.77
C GLY A 71 28.92 10.69 6.49
N GLY A 72 28.27 11.47 5.61
CA GLY A 72 28.81 11.96 4.34
C GLY A 72 28.95 13.47 4.30
#